data_AF-A0A1Y5DPH2-F1
#
_entry.id   AF-A0A1Y5DPH2-F1
#
_cell.length_a   1.000
_cell.length_b   1.000
_cell.length_c   1.000
_cell.angle_alpha   90.00
_cell.angle_beta   90.00
_cell.angle_gamma   90.00
#
_symmetry.space_group_name_H-M   'P 1'
#
loop_
_entity.id
_entity.type
_entity.pdbx_description
1 polymer ?
#
loop_
_entity_poly.entity_id
_entity_poly.type
_entity_poly.pdbx_seq_one_letter_code
_entity_poly.pdbx_strand_id
1 'polypeptide(L)'
;MAFYDNFKNKTNLIAAHRGFRANRPENTLSAFEAAMGKCDFIELDVGFSKDGVAVIIHDDSCKRTSDVAEYIDYQYRFNVCDLTYEELSKLDFGSWYIDEDPYSSIKNAIVSKEDITPQNIPTLEEVLKLCKKNNMPVNVEIKDLTKTKFNKTAVKDVLQIVLDANMQDFVLISSFNHKYLK
;
A
#
# COMPACT_ATOMS: atom_id res chain seq x y z
N MET A 1 -18.34 12.99 -9.00
CA MET A 1 -17.43 12.98 -10.17
C MET A 1 -16.81 11.58 -10.21
N ALA A 2 -16.76 10.87 -11.33
CA ALA A 2 -16.20 9.50 -11.32
C ALA A 2 -14.66 9.53 -11.34
N PHE A 3 -13.99 8.45 -10.90
CA PHE A 3 -12.52 8.34 -10.94
C PHE A 3 -11.92 8.77 -12.29
N TYR A 4 -12.48 8.31 -13.41
CA TYR A 4 -11.99 8.63 -14.75
C TYR A 4 -12.27 10.07 -15.20
N ASP A 5 -13.16 10.80 -14.51
CA ASP A 5 -13.38 12.21 -14.79
C ASP A 5 -12.13 13.07 -14.48
N ASN A 6 -11.20 12.56 -13.66
CA ASN A 6 -9.90 13.18 -13.40
C ASN A 6 -8.98 13.19 -14.63
N PHE A 7 -9.31 12.43 -15.69
CA PHE A 7 -8.42 12.20 -16.84
C PHE A 7 -9.09 12.46 -18.20
N LYS A 8 -10.21 13.19 -18.27
CA LYS A 8 -11.04 13.35 -19.49
C LYS A 8 -10.29 13.71 -20.78
N ASN A 9 -9.13 14.37 -20.66
CA ASN A 9 -8.33 14.84 -21.79
C ASN A 9 -7.09 13.98 -22.07
N LYS A 10 -6.98 12.79 -21.45
CA LYS A 10 -5.86 11.85 -21.63
C LYS A 10 -6.34 10.51 -22.15
N THR A 11 -5.60 9.96 -23.12
CA THR A 11 -5.90 8.66 -23.75
C THR A 11 -5.01 7.52 -23.24
N ASN A 12 -3.88 7.86 -22.61
CA ASN A 12 -2.97 6.91 -21.98
C ASN A 12 -2.74 7.37 -20.53
N LEU A 13 -2.89 6.46 -19.58
CA LEU A 13 -2.66 6.74 -18.17
C LEU A 13 -1.47 5.93 -17.65
N ILE A 14 -0.69 6.56 -16.79
CA ILE A 14 0.46 5.96 -16.12
C ILE A 14 0.08 5.70 -14.67
N ALA A 15 0.12 4.42 -14.29
CA ALA A 15 -0.11 3.97 -12.92
C ALA A 15 1.23 3.71 -12.22
N ALA A 16 1.45 4.32 -11.04
CA ALA A 16 2.58 3.97 -10.18
C ALA A 16 2.22 2.76 -9.29
N HIS A 17 2.49 1.56 -9.79
CA HIS A 17 2.21 0.29 -9.12
C HIS A 17 2.99 0.17 -7.80
N ARG A 18 2.25 0.10 -6.68
CA ARG A 18 2.75 0.17 -5.29
C ARG A 18 3.57 1.42 -5.00
N GLY A 19 3.20 2.54 -5.62
CA GLY A 19 3.98 3.78 -5.64
C GLY A 19 5.19 3.68 -6.58
N PHE A 20 6.24 4.45 -6.30
CA PHE A 20 7.47 4.42 -7.11
C PHE A 20 8.41 3.28 -6.66
N ARG A 21 7.93 2.03 -6.69
CA ARG A 21 8.64 0.85 -6.17
C ARG A 21 10.02 0.59 -6.80
N ALA A 22 10.25 1.11 -8.01
CA ALA A 22 11.56 1.06 -8.65
C ALA A 22 12.61 1.95 -7.94
N ASN A 23 12.18 2.91 -7.11
CA ASN A 23 13.07 3.88 -6.49
C ASN A 23 12.95 3.96 -4.95
N ARG A 24 11.87 3.40 -4.38
CA ARG A 24 11.56 3.45 -2.95
C ARG A 24 10.90 2.12 -2.53
N PRO A 25 10.90 1.78 -1.23
CA PRO A 25 10.28 0.54 -0.74
C PRO A 25 8.78 0.53 -1.06
N GLU A 26 8.30 -0.54 -1.71
CA GLU A 26 6.93 -0.61 -2.23
C GLU A 26 5.86 -0.41 -1.13
N ASN A 27 4.70 0.16 -1.50
CA ASN A 27 3.56 0.32 -0.60
C ASN A 27 3.83 1.18 0.65
N THR A 28 4.83 2.06 0.60
CA THR A 28 5.16 3.00 1.68
C THR A 28 4.82 4.45 1.32
N LEU A 29 4.67 5.31 2.33
CA LEU A 29 4.42 6.74 2.11
C LEU A 29 5.52 7.37 1.24
N SER A 30 6.79 7.03 1.47
CA SER A 30 7.90 7.55 0.66
C SER A 30 7.82 7.12 -0.81
N ALA A 31 7.37 5.89 -1.10
CA ALA A 31 7.14 5.46 -2.48
C ALA A 31 5.97 6.18 -3.14
N PHE A 32 4.89 6.46 -2.41
CA PHE A 32 3.77 7.22 -2.93
C PHE A 32 4.15 8.69 -3.18
N GLU A 33 4.84 9.33 -2.22
CA GLU A 33 5.37 10.69 -2.37
C GLU A 33 6.33 10.80 -3.57
N ALA A 34 7.23 9.82 -3.74
CA ALA A 34 8.15 9.80 -4.86
C ALA A 34 7.43 9.68 -6.21
N ALA A 35 6.25 9.07 -6.27
CA ALA A 35 5.45 8.96 -7.50
C ALA A 35 4.70 10.27 -7.85
N MET A 36 4.49 11.16 -6.89
CA MET A 36 3.72 12.40 -7.10
C MET A 36 4.33 13.24 -8.24
N GLY A 37 3.46 13.66 -9.17
CA GLY A 37 3.84 14.42 -10.37
C GLY A 37 4.53 13.61 -11.47
N LYS A 38 4.75 12.29 -11.28
CA LYS A 38 5.38 11.41 -12.28
C LYS A 38 4.41 10.39 -12.88
N CYS A 39 3.22 10.26 -12.32
CA CYS A 39 2.16 9.36 -12.77
C CYS A 39 0.81 10.07 -12.77
N ASP A 40 -0.18 9.44 -13.40
CA ASP A 40 -1.58 9.91 -13.40
C ASP A 40 -2.31 9.47 -12.13
N PHE A 41 -2.00 8.27 -11.64
CA PHE A 41 -2.50 7.74 -10.39
C PHE A 41 -1.50 6.77 -9.77
N ILE A 42 -1.59 6.59 -8.46
CA ILE A 42 -0.85 5.54 -7.76
C ILE A 42 -1.73 4.30 -7.62
N GLU A 43 -1.11 3.14 -7.47
CA GLU A 43 -1.81 1.92 -7.07
C GLU A 43 -1.23 1.42 -5.75
N LEU A 44 -2.08 0.80 -4.94
CA LEU A 44 -1.73 0.22 -3.65
C LEU A 44 -2.52 -1.06 -3.39
N ASP A 45 -1.97 -1.89 -2.50
CA ASP A 45 -2.56 -3.15 -2.05
C ASP A 45 -3.07 -3.01 -0.61
N VAL A 46 -4.30 -3.44 -0.32
CA VAL A 46 -4.88 -3.39 1.03
C VAL A 46 -4.99 -4.78 1.66
N GLY A 47 -4.36 -4.92 2.82
CA GLY A 47 -4.57 -6.00 3.78
C GLY A 47 -5.18 -5.50 5.09
N PHE A 48 -5.34 -6.38 6.07
CA PHE A 48 -5.91 -6.04 7.38
C PHE A 48 -5.08 -6.62 8.52
N SER A 49 -4.78 -5.78 9.51
CA SER A 49 -4.20 -6.20 10.78
C SER A 49 -5.18 -7.08 11.56
N LYS A 50 -4.69 -7.79 12.58
CA LYS A 50 -5.50 -8.62 13.49
C LYS A 50 -6.67 -7.88 14.11
N ASP A 51 -6.51 -6.61 14.44
CA ASP A 51 -7.52 -5.73 15.05
C ASP A 51 -8.38 -4.96 14.03
N GLY A 52 -8.22 -5.24 12.74
CA GLY A 52 -9.11 -4.74 11.68
C GLY A 52 -8.73 -3.39 11.09
N VAL A 53 -7.49 -2.94 11.28
CA VAL A 53 -6.97 -1.75 10.61
C VAL A 53 -6.58 -2.11 9.18
N ALA A 54 -7.10 -1.38 8.20
CA ALA A 54 -6.72 -1.51 6.80
C ALA A 54 -5.30 -0.96 6.59
N VAL A 55 -4.37 -1.83 6.23
CA VAL A 55 -2.94 -1.52 6.07
C VAL A 55 -2.47 -1.77 4.64
N ILE A 56 -1.44 -1.07 4.22
CA ILE A 56 -0.98 -1.07 2.83
C ILE A 56 0.21 -2.02 2.65
N ILE A 57 -0.06 -3.18 2.05
CA ILE A 57 0.92 -4.26 1.86
C ILE A 57 0.43 -5.24 0.80
N HIS A 58 1.36 -5.74 -0.04
CA HIS A 58 1.03 -6.67 -1.11
C HIS A 58 0.86 -8.12 -0.65
N ASP A 59 1.75 -8.57 0.23
CA ASP A 59 1.83 -9.98 0.64
C ASP A 59 0.91 -10.24 1.84
N ASP A 60 0.44 -11.48 1.98
CA ASP A 60 -0.24 -11.93 3.20
C ASP A 60 0.68 -11.90 4.43
N SER A 61 2.00 -11.95 4.20
CA SER A 61 3.03 -12.01 5.23
C SER A 61 3.98 -10.82 5.18
N CYS A 62 4.45 -10.38 6.36
CA CYS A 62 5.39 -9.27 6.49
C CYS A 62 6.84 -9.65 6.14
N LYS A 63 7.18 -10.95 6.00
CA LYS A 63 8.59 -11.43 5.95
C LYS A 63 9.44 -10.84 4.82
N ARG A 64 8.85 -10.59 3.66
CA ARG A 64 9.63 -10.12 2.49
C ARG A 64 9.99 -8.66 2.59
N THR A 65 9.09 -7.86 3.19
CA THR A 65 9.16 -6.40 3.14
C THR A 65 9.28 -5.79 4.53
N SER A 66 9.64 -6.58 5.55
CA SER A 66 9.96 -6.04 6.87
C SER A 66 10.93 -6.90 7.67
N ASP A 67 11.36 -6.34 8.79
CA ASP A 67 12.22 -6.97 9.81
C ASP A 67 11.46 -7.91 10.78
N VAL A 68 10.22 -8.33 10.47
CA VAL A 68 9.39 -9.15 11.37
C VAL A 68 10.07 -10.43 11.87
N ALA A 69 10.98 -10.99 11.08
CA ALA A 69 11.71 -12.20 11.42
C ALA A 69 12.73 -12.00 12.56
N GLU A 70 13.10 -10.75 12.85
CA GLU A 70 14.03 -10.37 13.92
C GLU A 70 13.32 -10.21 15.28
N TYR A 71 11.99 -10.12 15.30
CA TYR A 71 11.19 -9.97 16.51
C TYR A 71 10.89 -11.32 17.15
N ILE A 72 11.60 -11.63 18.24
CA ILE A 72 11.43 -12.87 19.01
C ILE A 72 9.98 -13.07 19.49
N ASP A 73 9.32 -11.99 19.90
CA ASP A 73 7.94 -12.04 20.41
C ASP A 73 6.91 -12.32 19.31
N TYR A 74 7.29 -12.18 18.04
CA TYR A 74 6.42 -12.40 16.88
C TYR A 74 6.68 -13.73 16.19
N GLN A 75 7.51 -14.60 16.80
CA GLN A 75 7.84 -15.90 16.24
C GLN A 75 6.59 -16.68 15.80
N TYR A 76 6.64 -17.17 14.55
CA TYR A 76 5.58 -17.91 13.87
C TYR A 76 4.31 -17.11 13.54
N ARG A 77 4.23 -15.82 13.88
CA ARG A 77 3.13 -14.89 13.53
C ARG A 77 3.62 -13.88 12.51
N PHE A 78 3.77 -14.33 11.26
CA PHE A 78 4.26 -13.48 10.19
C PHE A 78 3.18 -12.98 9.23
N ASN A 79 1.95 -13.47 9.33
CA ASN A 79 0.87 -12.94 8.51
C ASN A 79 0.40 -11.61 9.06
N VAL A 80 0.01 -10.69 8.17
CA VAL A 80 -0.50 -9.36 8.54
C VAL A 80 -1.69 -9.48 9.48
N CYS A 81 -2.60 -10.43 9.22
CA CYS A 81 -3.78 -10.66 10.03
C CYS A 81 -3.51 -11.33 11.40
N ASP A 82 -2.27 -11.74 11.66
CA ASP A 82 -1.86 -12.31 12.95
C ASP A 82 -1.33 -11.23 13.90
N LEU A 83 -1.02 -10.02 13.43
CA LEU A 83 -0.44 -8.91 14.22
C LEU A 83 -1.42 -7.73 14.34
N THR A 84 -1.54 -7.11 15.52
CA THR A 84 -2.29 -5.85 15.67
C THR A 84 -1.59 -4.72 14.93
N TYR A 85 -2.29 -3.64 14.63
CA TYR A 85 -1.65 -2.48 14.02
C TYR A 85 -0.54 -1.90 14.91
N GLU A 86 -0.70 -1.93 16.23
CA GLU A 86 0.35 -1.52 17.17
C GLU A 86 1.61 -2.40 17.07
N GLU A 87 1.47 -3.71 16.85
CA GLU A 87 2.60 -4.60 16.60
C GLU A 87 3.22 -4.34 15.21
N LEU A 88 2.39 -4.20 14.17
CA LEU A 88 2.83 -3.94 12.80
C LEU A 88 3.57 -2.60 12.66
N SER A 89 3.11 -1.56 13.34
CA SER A 89 3.71 -0.21 13.31
C SER A 89 5.06 -0.11 14.01
N LYS A 90 5.51 -1.18 14.70
CA LYS A 90 6.86 -1.26 15.27
C LYS A 90 7.88 -1.81 14.27
N LEU A 91 7.44 -2.48 13.22
CA LEU A 91 8.30 -3.10 12.21
C LEU A 91 8.81 -2.07 11.21
N ASP A 92 10.00 -2.30 10.70
CA ASP A 92 10.60 -1.52 9.62
C ASP A 92 10.23 -2.12 8.24
N PHE A 93 9.43 -1.38 7.47
CA PHE A 93 9.02 -1.73 6.11
C PHE A 93 9.85 -1.04 5.01
N GLY A 94 10.94 -0.37 5.38
CA GLY A 94 11.82 0.39 4.49
C GLY A 94 13.15 -0.30 4.19
N SER A 95 13.89 -0.71 5.24
CA SER A 95 15.31 -1.07 5.09
C SER A 95 15.58 -2.31 4.25
N TRP A 96 14.63 -3.25 4.18
CA TRP A 96 14.76 -4.46 3.33
C TRP A 96 15.15 -4.14 1.88
N TYR A 97 14.72 -2.97 1.38
CA TYR A 97 14.98 -2.53 0.01
C TYR A 97 16.47 -2.34 -0.28
N ILE A 98 17.27 -1.98 0.73
CA ILE A 98 18.72 -1.76 0.57
C ILE A 98 19.44 -3.07 0.26
N ASP A 99 19.07 -4.13 0.97
CA ASP A 99 19.72 -5.43 0.88
C ASP A 99 19.18 -6.24 -0.30
N GLU A 100 17.87 -6.20 -0.53
CA GLU A 100 17.24 -6.93 -1.64
C GLU A 100 17.45 -6.25 -3.00
N ASP A 101 17.59 -4.92 -3.04
CA ASP A 101 17.72 -4.09 -4.26
C ASP A 101 16.89 -4.62 -5.44
N PRO A 102 15.56 -4.73 -5.30
CA PRO A 102 14.71 -5.58 -6.15
C PRO A 102 14.69 -5.16 -7.63
N TYR A 103 15.14 -3.94 -7.93
CA TYR A 103 15.21 -3.38 -9.28
C TYR A 103 16.65 -3.07 -9.73
N SER A 104 17.65 -3.49 -8.96
CA SER A 104 19.07 -3.12 -9.17
C SER A 104 19.28 -1.60 -9.21
N SER A 105 18.41 -0.82 -8.57
CA SER A 105 18.42 0.65 -8.62
C SER A 105 19.55 1.23 -7.79
N ILE A 106 19.89 0.59 -6.68
CA ILE A 106 21.03 0.98 -5.85
C ILE A 106 22.33 0.58 -6.54
N LYS A 107 22.41 -0.67 -7.01
CA LYS A 107 23.58 -1.18 -7.76
C LYS A 107 23.91 -0.32 -8.99
N ASN A 108 22.89 0.18 -9.69
CA ASN A 108 23.04 1.03 -10.87
C ASN A 108 23.12 2.54 -10.55
N ALA A 109 23.25 2.92 -9.26
CA ALA A 109 23.33 4.31 -8.80
C ALA A 109 22.15 5.21 -9.26
N ILE A 110 20.98 4.61 -9.49
CA ILE A 110 19.72 5.33 -9.74
C ILE A 110 19.14 5.86 -8.43
N VAL A 111 19.33 5.11 -7.35
CA VAL A 111 18.91 5.47 -5.98
C VAL A 111 20.11 5.36 -5.05
N SER A 112 20.29 6.37 -4.22
CA SER A 112 21.29 6.34 -3.14
C SER A 112 20.73 5.56 -1.95
N LYS A 113 21.59 4.85 -1.20
CA LYS A 113 21.14 4.11 -0.01
C LYS A 113 20.61 5.04 1.07
N GLU A 114 21.16 6.25 1.13
CA GLU A 114 20.79 7.32 2.06
C GLU A 114 19.36 7.84 1.83
N ASP A 115 18.81 7.65 0.63
CA ASP A 115 17.42 7.97 0.30
C ASP A 115 16.41 6.94 0.86
N ILE A 116 16.88 5.78 1.31
CA ILE A 116 16.07 4.72 1.88
C ILE A 116 16.17 4.80 3.40
N THR A 117 15.03 5.04 4.05
CA THR A 117 14.95 5.18 5.50
C THR A 117 13.98 4.16 6.10
N PRO A 118 14.20 3.74 7.36
CA PRO A 118 13.23 2.96 8.09
C PRO A 118 11.87 3.65 8.13
N GLN A 119 10.80 2.90 7.88
CA GLN A 119 9.44 3.46 7.87
C GLN A 119 8.40 2.41 8.24
N ASN A 120 7.35 2.84 8.93
CA ASN A 120 6.25 1.98 9.35
C ASN A 120 5.36 1.60 8.16
N ILE A 121 4.57 0.53 8.34
CA ILE A 121 3.49 0.21 7.41
C ILE A 121 2.41 1.31 7.43
N PRO A 122 2.01 1.87 6.26
CA PRO A 122 0.93 2.84 6.21
C PRO A 122 -0.44 2.19 6.40
N THR A 123 -1.37 2.94 6.96
CA THR A 123 -2.81 2.65 6.88
C THR A 123 -3.41 3.19 5.58
N LEU A 124 -4.55 2.64 5.17
CA LEU A 124 -5.31 3.20 4.04
C LEU A 124 -5.71 4.66 4.28
N GLU A 125 -6.08 5.01 5.51
CA GLU A 125 -6.46 6.38 5.87
C GLU A 125 -5.30 7.37 5.65
N GLU A 126 -4.09 7.01 6.08
CA GLU A 126 -2.89 7.84 5.88
C GLU A 126 -2.57 8.07 4.41
N VAL A 127 -2.65 7.00 3.60
CA VAL A 127 -2.39 7.11 2.15
C VAL A 127 -3.49 7.93 1.47
N LEU A 128 -4.76 7.77 1.82
CA LEU A 128 -5.84 8.59 1.27
C LEU A 128 -5.70 10.07 1.66
N LYS A 129 -5.25 10.38 2.88
CA LYS A 129 -4.93 11.76 3.29
C LYS A 129 -3.79 12.34 2.45
N LEU A 130 -2.73 11.57 2.20
CA LEU A 130 -1.64 11.97 1.32
C LEU A 130 -2.13 12.22 -0.11
N CYS A 131 -2.93 11.30 -0.67
CA CYS A 131 -3.51 11.43 -2.00
C CYS A 131 -4.38 12.67 -2.13
N LYS A 132 -5.28 12.89 -1.17
CA LYS A 132 -6.17 14.06 -1.11
C LYS A 132 -5.39 15.37 -1.10
N LYS A 133 -4.36 15.46 -0.25
CA LYS A 133 -3.48 16.63 -0.14
C LYS A 133 -2.81 16.98 -1.47
N ASN A 134 -2.48 15.97 -2.27
CA ASN A 134 -1.76 16.13 -3.54
C ASN A 134 -2.66 16.03 -4.78
N ASN A 135 -3.99 15.97 -4.61
CA ASN A 135 -4.96 15.76 -5.69
C ASN A 135 -4.58 14.56 -6.60
N MET A 136 -4.11 13.48 -5.97
CA MET A 136 -3.64 12.27 -6.64
C MET A 136 -4.73 11.21 -6.62
N PRO A 137 -5.29 10.82 -7.77
CA PRO A 137 -6.16 9.65 -7.85
C PRO A 137 -5.39 8.37 -7.48
N VAL A 138 -6.10 7.38 -6.95
CA VAL A 138 -5.50 6.14 -6.46
C VAL A 138 -6.35 4.92 -6.83
N ASN A 139 -5.70 3.86 -7.29
CA ASN A 139 -6.29 2.53 -7.38
C ASN A 139 -6.02 1.75 -6.08
N VAL A 140 -7.08 1.31 -5.43
CA VAL A 140 -7.05 0.55 -4.19
C VAL A 140 -7.38 -0.91 -4.50
N GLU A 141 -6.38 -1.77 -4.55
CA GLU A 141 -6.58 -3.22 -4.69
C GLU A 141 -6.94 -3.84 -3.34
N ILE A 142 -8.15 -4.39 -3.23
CA ILE A 142 -8.51 -5.26 -2.10
C ILE A 142 -7.99 -6.67 -2.41
N LYS A 143 -6.99 -7.13 -1.65
CA LYS A 143 -6.40 -8.46 -1.82
C LYS A 143 -7.42 -9.57 -1.57
N ASP A 144 -7.13 -10.78 -2.05
CA ASP A 144 -7.98 -11.93 -1.76
C ASP A 144 -7.88 -12.33 -0.28
N LEU A 145 -8.84 -11.87 0.50
CA LEU A 145 -8.89 -12.09 1.95
C LEU A 145 -9.71 -13.33 2.33
N THR A 146 -10.00 -14.24 1.40
CA THR A 146 -10.83 -15.44 1.62
C THR A 146 -10.35 -16.37 2.74
N LYS A 147 -9.04 -16.36 3.01
CA LYS A 147 -8.41 -17.14 4.08
C LYS A 147 -8.37 -16.43 5.44
N THR A 148 -8.88 -15.20 5.51
CA THR A 148 -8.88 -14.39 6.73
C THR A 148 -10.31 -14.18 7.24
N LYS A 149 -10.43 -13.72 8.49
CA LYS A 149 -11.73 -13.32 9.05
C LYS A 149 -12.35 -12.09 8.36
N PHE A 150 -11.57 -11.34 7.58
CA PHE A 150 -11.99 -10.10 6.92
C PHE A 150 -12.69 -10.32 5.57
N ASN A 151 -12.72 -11.55 5.06
CA ASN A 151 -13.34 -11.88 3.76
C ASN A 151 -14.74 -11.27 3.56
N LYS A 152 -15.53 -11.16 4.64
CA LYS A 152 -16.91 -10.65 4.60
C LYS A 152 -17.04 -9.15 4.86
N THR A 153 -16.02 -8.50 5.42
CA THR A 153 -16.10 -7.10 5.86
C THR A 153 -15.19 -6.17 5.06
N ALA A 154 -14.11 -6.69 4.48
CA ALA A 154 -13.07 -5.91 3.81
C ALA A 154 -13.61 -4.86 2.82
N VAL A 155 -14.54 -5.24 1.94
CA VAL A 155 -15.14 -4.30 0.98
C VAL A 155 -15.86 -3.16 1.69
N LYS A 156 -16.71 -3.48 2.68
CA LYS A 156 -17.45 -2.48 3.44
C LYS A 156 -16.49 -1.56 4.20
N ASP A 157 -15.47 -2.13 4.84
CA ASP A 157 -14.53 -1.39 5.67
C ASP A 157 -13.67 -0.44 4.81
N VAL A 158 -13.17 -0.90 3.66
CA VAL A 158 -12.45 -0.06 2.69
C VAL A 158 -13.33 1.06 2.15
N LEU A 159 -14.56 0.75 1.72
CA LEU A 159 -15.48 1.78 1.21
C LEU A 159 -15.81 2.82 2.26
N GLN A 160 -15.98 2.42 3.53
CA GLN A 160 -16.21 3.36 4.62
C GLN A 160 -15.02 4.31 4.80
N ILE A 161 -13.79 3.78 4.81
CA ILE A 161 -12.57 4.61 4.91
C ILE A 161 -12.47 5.61 3.74
N VAL A 162 -12.81 5.16 2.52
CA VAL A 162 -12.83 6.03 1.33
C VAL A 162 -13.86 7.16 1.45
N LEU A 163 -15.06 6.85 1.94
CA LEU A 163 -16.12 7.83 2.18
C LEU A 163 -15.74 8.82 3.28
N ASP A 164 -15.19 8.34 4.38
CA ASP A 164 -14.75 9.18 5.52
C ASP A 164 -13.63 10.14 5.09
N ALA A 165 -12.71 9.67 4.23
CA ALA A 165 -11.68 10.51 3.62
C ALA A 165 -12.24 11.52 2.58
N ASN A 166 -13.50 11.38 2.16
CA ASN A 166 -14.13 12.09 1.04
C ASN A 166 -13.32 11.94 -0.26
N MET A 167 -12.93 10.71 -0.58
CA MET A 167 -12.09 10.35 -1.73
C MET A 167 -12.81 9.49 -2.77
N GLN A 168 -14.13 9.29 -2.65
CA GLN A 168 -14.93 8.44 -3.53
C GLN A 168 -14.84 8.79 -5.02
N ASP A 169 -14.55 10.06 -5.34
CA ASP A 169 -14.40 10.57 -6.72
C ASP A 169 -12.96 10.42 -7.25
N PHE A 170 -12.01 10.03 -6.40
CA PHE A 170 -10.58 9.88 -6.67
C PHE A 170 -10.06 8.45 -6.51
N VAL A 171 -10.91 7.52 -6.06
CA VAL A 171 -10.55 6.13 -5.81
C VAL A 171 -11.15 5.22 -6.88
N LEU A 172 -10.30 4.40 -7.49
CA LEU A 172 -10.69 3.21 -8.23
C LEU A 172 -10.56 2.01 -7.29
N ILE A 173 -11.56 1.14 -7.23
CA ILE A 173 -11.48 -0.12 -6.49
C ILE A 173 -11.15 -1.25 -7.47
N SER A 174 -10.14 -2.05 -7.17
CA SER A 174 -9.80 -3.27 -7.91
C SER A 174 -9.70 -4.48 -6.98
N SER A 175 -9.86 -5.68 -7.54
CA SER A 175 -9.58 -6.94 -6.85
C SER A 175 -9.51 -8.10 -7.84
N PHE A 176 -8.61 -9.05 -7.60
CA PHE A 176 -8.65 -10.36 -8.27
C PHE A 176 -9.75 -11.27 -7.73
N ASN A 177 -10.26 -11.01 -6.52
CA ASN A 177 -11.46 -11.67 -6.03
C ASN A 177 -12.70 -10.97 -6.62
N HIS A 178 -13.13 -11.42 -7.80
CA HIS A 178 -14.26 -10.79 -8.50
C HIS A 178 -15.57 -10.77 -7.71
N LYS A 179 -15.71 -11.56 -6.63
CA LYS A 179 -16.88 -11.47 -5.75
C LYS A 179 -16.92 -10.17 -4.95
N TYR A 180 -15.78 -9.52 -4.74
CA TYR A 180 -15.69 -8.21 -4.07
C TYR A 180 -16.15 -7.04 -4.95
N LEU A 181 -16.32 -7.28 -6.27
CA LEU A 181 -16.69 -6.25 -7.25
C LEU A 181 -18.13 -6.39 -7.77
N LYS A 182 -18.91 -7.32 -7.22
CA LYS A 182 -20.31 -7.58 -7.58
C LYS A 182 -21.25 -7.01 -6.54
#